data_AF-R5VVR1-F1
#
_entry.id   AF-R5VVR1-F1
#
_cell.length_a   1.000
_cell.length_b   1.000
_cell.length_c   1.000
_cell.angle_alpha   90.00
_cell.angle_beta   90.00
_cell.angle_gamma   90.00
#
_symmetry.space_group_name_H-M   'P 1'
#
loop_
_entity.id
_entity.type
_entity.pdbx_description
1 polymer ?
#
loop_
_entity_poly.entity_id
_entity_poly.type
_entity_poly.pdbx_seq_one_letter_code
_entity_poly.pdbx_strand_id
1 'polypeptide(L)'
;MDRDKRWARVKEAYDLLVSGIGKKATDMVQAMQESYDEGVTDEFIKPISNANFDGTIKEGDVVIFFNYRNDRAKELTIVLTQQDMPEEGMKTIPGLQYYCMTPYDASFKGVHILFDKENVQNTLGEYLANNGKTQLHIAETEKYAHVTFFFNGGRETPYDNEDRILVPSPKVATYDLKPEMSAYEVKDKLVEAIGTQKYDFIVVNYANGDMVGHTGIYEAIEKAVVAIDNCVKDTVEAAKANGYEVIIIADHGNADHALNEDGTPNTAHSLNPVPFVYVTENKDAKVENGVLADVAPSILHILGMAQPSEMTGRDLIK
;
A
#
# COMPACT_ATOMS: atom_id res chain seq x y z
N MET A 1 15.71 17.63 -5.50
CA MET A 1 14.62 16.73 -5.04
C MET A 1 14.36 16.91 -3.54
N ASP A 2 14.19 18.15 -3.09
CA ASP A 2 13.77 18.45 -1.72
C ASP A 2 12.27 18.10 -1.56
N ARG A 3 11.81 17.95 -0.31
CA ARG A 3 10.42 17.66 0.04
C ARG A 3 9.99 18.31 1.36
N ASP A 4 10.87 19.14 1.92
CA ASP A 4 10.72 19.76 3.23
C ASP A 4 10.49 21.27 3.10
N LYS A 5 10.09 21.74 1.90
CA LYS A 5 9.84 23.14 1.54
C LYS A 5 11.07 24.02 1.73
N ARG A 6 12.27 23.48 1.56
CA ARG A 6 13.52 24.27 1.59
C ARG A 6 13.75 24.89 0.22
N TRP A 7 12.95 25.90 -0.11
CA TRP A 7 12.89 26.52 -1.44
C TRP A 7 14.22 27.04 -1.97
N ALA A 8 15.14 27.48 -1.09
CA ALA A 8 16.50 27.84 -1.48
C ALA A 8 17.25 26.70 -2.20
N ARG A 9 17.00 25.42 -1.83
CA ARG A 9 17.59 24.25 -2.51
C ARG A 9 16.91 23.98 -3.85
N VAL A 10 15.59 24.20 -3.92
CA VAL A 10 14.82 24.06 -5.17
C VAL A 10 15.25 25.15 -6.16
N LYS A 11 15.50 26.36 -5.67
CA LYS A 11 15.98 27.51 -6.45
C LYS A 11 17.29 27.23 -7.18
N GLU A 12 18.27 26.60 -6.53
CA GLU A 12 19.53 26.24 -7.19
C GLU A 12 19.31 25.33 -8.42
N ALA A 13 18.40 24.36 -8.31
CA ALA A 13 18.04 23.49 -9.44
C ALA A 13 17.19 24.22 -10.48
N TYR A 14 16.21 25.03 -10.05
CA TYR A 14 15.38 25.85 -10.94
C TYR A 14 16.24 26.80 -11.78
N ASP A 15 17.22 27.46 -11.17
CA ASP A 15 18.11 28.41 -11.85
C ASP A 15 18.99 27.76 -12.91
N LEU A 16 19.44 26.53 -12.66
CA LEU A 16 20.12 25.73 -13.67
C LEU A 16 19.18 25.44 -14.84
N LEU A 17 17.98 24.95 -14.55
CA LEU A 17 17.03 24.50 -15.56
C LEU A 17 16.47 25.65 -16.40
N VAL A 18 16.20 26.82 -15.81
CA VAL A 18 15.52 27.93 -16.48
C VAL A 18 16.50 28.98 -16.99
N SER A 19 17.59 29.22 -16.27
CA SER A 19 18.55 30.30 -16.58
C SER A 19 19.97 29.80 -16.87
N GLY A 20 20.21 28.48 -16.80
CA GLY A 20 21.53 27.90 -17.02
C GLY A 20 22.56 28.31 -15.96
N ILE A 21 22.13 28.77 -14.78
CA ILE A 21 23.05 29.23 -13.73
C ILE A 21 23.63 28.02 -13.01
N GLY A 22 24.95 27.92 -13.02
CA GLY A 22 25.72 26.82 -12.45
C GLY A 22 27.16 26.85 -12.95
N LYS A 23 28.00 25.96 -12.44
CA LYS A 23 29.38 25.78 -12.92
C LYS A 23 29.33 25.41 -14.40
N LYS A 24 29.97 26.20 -15.26
CA LYS A 24 30.04 25.90 -16.70
C LYS A 24 31.10 24.84 -16.95
N ALA A 25 30.75 23.79 -17.68
CA ALA A 25 31.68 22.72 -18.05
C ALA A 25 31.42 22.23 -19.47
N THR A 26 32.48 21.96 -20.23
CA THR A 26 32.39 21.31 -21.55
C THR A 26 32.55 19.79 -21.46
N ASP A 27 33.13 19.28 -20.36
CA ASP A 27 33.20 17.87 -20.00
C ASP A 27 32.47 17.64 -18.68
N MET A 28 31.32 16.96 -18.74
CA MET A 28 30.48 16.71 -17.56
C MET A 28 31.09 15.66 -16.62
N VAL A 29 31.84 14.69 -17.16
CA VAL A 29 32.49 13.64 -16.35
C VAL A 29 33.60 14.25 -15.53
N GLN A 30 34.42 15.12 -16.14
CA GLN A 30 35.44 15.86 -15.42
C GLN A 30 34.81 16.78 -14.36
N ALA A 31 33.73 17.49 -14.68
CA ALA A 31 33.10 18.40 -13.73
C ALA A 31 32.50 17.68 -12.51
N MET A 32 31.99 16.45 -12.69
CA MET A 32 31.62 15.54 -11.59
C MET A 32 32.83 15.14 -10.75
N GLN A 33 33.94 14.75 -11.39
CA GLN A 33 35.16 14.37 -10.67
C GLN A 33 35.70 15.53 -9.82
N GLU A 34 35.70 16.75 -10.35
CA GLU A 34 36.10 17.94 -9.60
C GLU A 34 35.21 18.17 -8.36
N SER A 35 33.91 17.88 -8.44
CA SER A 35 33.00 17.91 -7.26
C SER A 35 33.43 16.88 -6.22
N TYR A 36 33.81 15.67 -6.63
CA TYR A 36 34.31 14.64 -5.71
C TYR A 36 35.66 15.01 -5.09
N ASP A 37 36.56 15.62 -5.85
CA ASP A 37 37.85 16.09 -5.36
C ASP A 37 37.68 17.22 -4.32
N GLU A 38 36.59 17.99 -4.41
CA GLU A 38 36.16 18.99 -3.42
C GLU A 38 35.39 18.39 -2.23
N GLY A 39 35.19 17.07 -2.19
CA GLY A 39 34.48 16.36 -1.13
C GLY A 39 32.96 16.46 -1.20
N VAL A 40 32.40 16.92 -2.33
CA VAL A 40 30.96 17.05 -2.56
C VAL A 40 30.47 15.87 -3.42
N THR A 41 29.72 14.97 -2.80
CA THR A 41 29.21 13.72 -3.42
C THR A 41 27.85 13.90 -4.11
N ASP A 42 27.36 12.84 -4.77
CA ASP A 42 26.18 12.82 -5.65
C ASP A 42 24.94 13.56 -5.14
N GLU A 43 24.60 13.39 -3.85
CA GLU A 43 23.41 14.00 -3.26
C GLU A 43 23.54 15.54 -3.14
N PHE A 44 24.77 16.04 -3.02
CA PHE A 44 25.06 17.43 -2.65
C PHE A 44 25.69 18.25 -3.77
N ILE A 45 25.86 17.65 -4.96
CA ILE A 45 26.50 18.30 -6.08
C ILE A 45 25.82 19.63 -6.42
N LYS A 46 26.64 20.66 -6.61
CA LYS A 46 26.16 21.97 -7.05
C LYS A 46 25.80 21.94 -8.54
N PRO A 47 24.83 22.75 -8.98
CA PRO A 47 24.44 22.79 -10.38
C PRO A 47 25.60 22.96 -11.37
N ILE A 48 25.67 22.08 -12.37
CA ILE A 48 26.65 22.11 -13.47
C ILE A 48 25.88 22.27 -14.79
N SER A 49 26.22 23.31 -15.56
CA SER A 49 25.63 23.60 -16.86
C SER A 49 26.60 23.23 -17.98
N ASN A 50 26.16 22.38 -18.89
CA ASN A 50 26.93 22.03 -20.08
C ASN A 50 27.10 23.26 -20.99
N ALA A 51 28.34 23.69 -21.20
CA ALA A 51 28.66 24.89 -21.98
C ALA A 51 28.60 24.66 -23.50
N ASN A 52 28.44 23.42 -23.96
CA ASN A 52 28.42 23.09 -25.39
C ASN A 52 27.06 23.33 -26.06
N PHE A 53 25.97 23.49 -25.29
CA PHE A 53 24.64 23.78 -25.82
C PHE A 53 23.77 24.50 -24.79
N ASP A 54 22.71 25.15 -25.26
CA ASP A 54 21.69 25.72 -24.39
C ASP A 54 20.61 24.67 -24.08
N GLY A 55 20.66 24.14 -22.85
CA GLY A 55 19.70 23.17 -22.33
C GLY A 55 18.63 23.78 -21.42
N THR A 56 18.44 25.10 -21.46
CA THR A 56 17.43 25.76 -20.62
C THR A 56 16.00 25.44 -21.08
N ILE A 57 15.10 25.29 -20.12
CA ILE A 57 13.67 25.08 -20.36
C ILE A 57 13.03 26.41 -20.74
N LYS A 58 12.32 26.42 -21.87
CA LYS A 58 11.68 27.60 -22.45
C LYS A 58 10.16 27.45 -22.50
N GLU A 59 9.51 28.57 -22.78
CA GLU A 59 8.07 28.62 -23.02
C GLU A 59 7.67 27.64 -24.14
N GLY A 60 6.68 26.79 -23.88
CA GLY A 60 6.19 25.81 -24.85
C GLY A 60 6.97 24.50 -24.94
N ASP A 61 8.08 24.35 -24.21
CA ASP A 61 8.87 23.11 -24.21
C ASP A 61 8.10 21.93 -23.60
N VAL A 62 8.59 20.72 -23.90
CA VAL A 62 8.10 19.47 -23.31
C VAL A 62 9.08 19.00 -22.25
N VAL A 63 8.57 18.71 -21.05
CA VAL A 63 9.34 18.12 -19.95
C VAL A 63 8.69 16.82 -19.53
N ILE A 64 9.46 15.73 -19.50
CA ILE A 64 9.04 14.44 -18.93
C ILE A 64 9.79 14.26 -17.61
N PHE A 65 9.08 14.41 -16.48
CA PHE A 65 9.62 14.07 -15.18
C PHE A 65 9.38 12.57 -14.93
N PHE A 66 10.43 11.78 -15.10
CA PHE A 66 10.33 10.31 -15.07
C PHE A 66 10.23 9.72 -13.65
N ASN A 67 10.35 10.54 -12.61
CA ASN A 67 10.18 10.08 -11.23
C ASN A 67 8.77 9.54 -11.02
N TYR A 68 8.62 8.30 -10.57
CA TYR A 68 7.30 7.71 -10.27
C TYR A 68 6.89 7.90 -8.80
N ARG A 69 7.83 8.24 -7.91
CA ARG A 69 7.56 8.53 -6.49
C ARG A 69 7.27 10.03 -6.34
N ASN A 70 6.09 10.33 -5.80
CA ASN A 70 5.55 11.69 -5.82
C ASN A 70 6.20 12.66 -4.81
N ASP A 71 6.52 12.20 -3.60
CA ASP A 71 6.90 13.05 -2.46
C ASP A 71 8.00 14.07 -2.78
N ARG A 72 9.07 13.67 -3.47
CA ARG A 72 10.20 14.54 -3.84
C ARG A 72 10.11 15.19 -5.22
N ALA A 73 9.09 14.84 -6.01
CA ALA A 73 8.87 15.40 -7.35
C ALA A 73 7.99 16.67 -7.29
N LYS A 74 7.19 16.83 -6.23
CA LYS A 74 6.22 17.91 -6.07
C LYS A 74 6.84 19.31 -6.15
N GLU A 75 7.89 19.58 -5.39
CA GLU A 75 8.37 20.96 -5.21
C GLU A 75 8.89 21.58 -6.51
N LEU A 76 9.67 20.84 -7.29
CA LEU A 76 10.14 21.31 -8.59
C LEU A 76 8.99 21.44 -9.59
N THR A 77 8.03 20.52 -9.56
CA THR A 77 6.81 20.60 -10.39
C THR A 77 6.03 21.89 -10.07
N ILE A 78 5.88 22.24 -8.79
CA ILE A 78 5.15 23.43 -8.35
C ILE A 78 5.74 24.69 -8.98
N VAL A 79 7.05 24.89 -8.85
CA VAL A 79 7.70 26.13 -9.31
C VAL A 79 7.84 26.23 -10.83
N LEU A 80 7.79 25.09 -11.54
CA LEU A 80 7.81 25.08 -13.01
C LEU A 80 6.42 25.27 -13.62
N THR A 81 5.35 24.80 -12.96
CA THR A 81 4.03 24.65 -13.62
C THR A 81 2.82 25.17 -12.84
N GLN A 82 2.88 25.22 -11.51
CA GLN A 82 1.67 25.41 -10.69
C GLN A 82 1.58 26.80 -10.06
N GLN A 83 2.68 27.27 -9.47
CA GLN A 83 2.66 28.47 -8.65
C GLN A 83 3.97 29.26 -8.76
N ASP A 84 3.84 30.55 -9.07
CA ASP A 84 4.95 31.50 -8.98
C ASP A 84 5.38 31.67 -7.51
N MET A 85 6.69 31.82 -7.29
CA MET A 85 7.27 32.16 -5.99
C MET A 85 8.15 33.41 -6.12
N PRO A 86 7.54 34.61 -6.18
CA PRO A 86 8.28 35.85 -6.41
C PRO A 86 9.31 36.16 -5.32
N GLU A 87 9.00 35.79 -4.07
CA GLU A 87 9.89 35.97 -2.91
C GLU A 87 11.21 35.20 -3.07
N GLU A 88 11.15 34.03 -3.71
CA GLU A 88 12.30 33.19 -4.01
C GLU A 88 12.84 33.45 -5.43
N GLY A 89 12.28 34.40 -6.19
CA GLY A 89 12.68 34.70 -7.56
C GLY A 89 12.39 33.60 -8.58
N MET A 90 11.38 32.75 -8.33
CA MET A 90 10.95 31.69 -9.26
C MET A 90 9.60 32.03 -9.89
N LYS A 91 9.46 31.71 -11.18
CA LYS A 91 8.19 31.83 -11.91
C LYS A 91 7.90 30.56 -12.68
N THR A 92 6.62 30.23 -12.79
CA THR A 92 6.15 29.19 -13.69
C THR A 92 6.51 29.53 -15.14
N ILE A 93 6.68 28.49 -15.96
CA ILE A 93 7.01 28.63 -17.36
C ILE A 93 5.70 28.51 -18.16
N PRO A 94 5.25 29.57 -18.87
CA PRO A 94 4.02 29.50 -19.63
C PRO A 94 4.06 28.41 -20.71
N GLY A 95 2.91 27.78 -20.97
CA GLY A 95 2.78 26.80 -22.06
C GLY A 95 3.62 25.52 -21.91
N LEU A 96 4.28 25.30 -20.78
CA LEU A 96 5.13 24.12 -20.56
C LEU A 96 4.29 22.83 -20.60
N GLN A 97 4.60 21.92 -21.52
CA GLN A 97 3.96 20.61 -21.59
C GLN A 97 4.65 19.66 -20.61
N TYR A 98 4.09 19.54 -19.41
CA TYR A 98 4.71 18.83 -18.31
C TYR A 98 4.08 17.45 -18.09
N TYR A 99 4.87 16.41 -18.30
CA TYR A 99 4.47 15.01 -18.15
C TYR A 99 5.06 14.44 -16.86
N CYS A 100 4.18 13.99 -15.97
CA CYS A 100 4.54 13.25 -14.76
C CYS A 100 4.45 11.75 -15.05
N MET A 101 5.42 10.97 -14.58
CA MET A 101 5.37 9.51 -14.70
C MET A 101 4.11 8.94 -14.02
N THR A 102 3.77 9.44 -12.83
CA THR A 102 2.58 9.09 -12.04
C THR A 102 1.93 10.36 -11.48
N PRO A 103 0.71 10.30 -10.90
CA PRO A 103 0.13 11.45 -10.21
C PRO A 103 0.99 11.91 -9.03
N TYR A 104 1.52 13.14 -9.12
CA TYR A 104 2.30 13.72 -8.03
C TYR A 104 1.40 14.31 -6.95
N ASP A 105 0.41 15.11 -7.34
CA ASP A 105 -0.55 15.72 -6.43
C ASP A 105 -1.90 15.87 -7.15
N ALA A 106 -3.00 15.48 -6.50
CA ALA A 106 -4.35 15.55 -7.09
C ALA A 106 -4.82 17.01 -7.34
N SER A 107 -4.20 17.99 -6.67
CA SER A 107 -4.51 19.40 -6.87
C SER A 107 -3.85 20.01 -8.11
N PHE A 108 -2.79 19.40 -8.65
CA PHE A 108 -2.06 19.94 -9.78
C PHE A 108 -2.93 20.04 -11.03
N LYS A 109 -2.76 21.13 -11.78
CA LYS A 109 -3.52 21.45 -12.99
C LYS A 109 -2.57 21.59 -14.18
N GLY A 110 -3.06 21.24 -15.37
CA GLY A 110 -2.30 21.39 -16.61
C GLY A 110 -1.10 20.46 -16.78
N VAL A 111 -0.92 19.47 -15.90
CA VAL A 111 0.07 18.40 -16.06
C VAL A 111 -0.55 17.19 -16.75
N HIS A 112 0.25 16.45 -17.51
CA HIS A 112 -0.12 15.19 -18.14
C HIS A 112 0.40 14.02 -17.31
N ILE A 113 -0.42 12.99 -17.12
CA ILE A 113 -0.02 11.78 -16.38
C ILE A 113 0.21 10.65 -17.37
N LEU A 114 1.41 10.04 -17.34
CA LEU A 114 1.76 8.93 -18.24
C LEU A 114 1.17 7.60 -17.77
N PHE A 115 1.29 7.30 -16.47
CA PHE A 115 0.72 6.12 -15.83
C PHE A 115 -0.16 6.59 -14.68
N ASP A 116 -1.45 6.76 -14.97
CA ASP A 116 -2.42 7.19 -13.97
C ASP A 116 -2.70 6.06 -12.97
N LYS A 117 -3.28 6.43 -11.82
CA LYS A 117 -3.77 5.43 -10.87
C LYS A 117 -4.96 4.70 -11.51
N GLU A 118 -4.88 3.38 -11.58
CA GLU A 118 -6.04 2.57 -11.88
C GLU A 118 -7.03 2.67 -10.72
N ASN A 119 -8.24 3.17 -10.99
CA ASN A 119 -9.34 2.99 -10.05
C ASN A 119 -9.84 1.55 -10.20
N VAL A 120 -9.60 0.74 -9.19
CA VAL A 120 -10.08 -0.65 -9.17
C VAL A 120 -11.58 -0.62 -8.93
N GLN A 121 -12.35 -0.91 -9.98
CA GLN A 121 -13.82 -1.01 -9.93
C GLN A 121 -14.26 -2.44 -9.64
N ASN A 122 -15.45 -2.60 -9.09
CA ASN A 122 -16.01 -3.88 -8.68
C ASN A 122 -15.04 -4.67 -7.80
N THR A 123 -14.38 -3.98 -6.85
CA THR A 123 -13.77 -4.66 -5.70
C THR A 123 -14.84 -5.47 -4.95
N LEU A 124 -14.43 -6.48 -4.18
CA LEU A 124 -15.42 -7.34 -3.51
C LEU A 124 -16.40 -6.55 -2.66
N GLY A 125 -15.92 -5.59 -1.86
CA GLY A 125 -16.77 -4.74 -1.04
C GLY A 125 -17.77 -3.92 -1.86
N GLU A 126 -17.32 -3.31 -2.95
CA GLU A 126 -18.19 -2.54 -3.87
C GLU A 126 -19.25 -3.44 -4.51
N TYR A 127 -18.82 -4.60 -5.02
CA TYR A 127 -19.69 -5.50 -5.76
C TYR A 127 -20.77 -6.11 -4.86
N LEU A 128 -20.42 -6.47 -3.62
CA LEU A 128 -21.38 -6.92 -2.62
C LEU A 128 -22.43 -5.83 -2.32
N ALA A 129 -21.99 -4.60 -2.04
CA ALA A 129 -22.88 -3.48 -1.75
C ALA A 129 -23.84 -3.17 -2.92
N ASN A 130 -23.32 -3.14 -4.15
CA ASN A 130 -24.11 -2.90 -5.37
C ASN A 130 -25.16 -3.99 -5.62
N ASN A 131 -24.97 -5.20 -5.06
CA ASN A 131 -25.92 -6.30 -5.12
C ASN A 131 -26.75 -6.45 -3.83
N GLY A 132 -26.77 -5.41 -2.97
CA GLY A 132 -27.59 -5.36 -1.76
C GLY A 132 -27.13 -6.31 -0.65
N LYS A 133 -25.89 -6.80 -0.70
CA LYS A 133 -25.31 -7.68 0.32
C LYS A 133 -24.79 -6.86 1.50
N THR A 134 -25.02 -7.38 2.68
CA THR A 134 -24.53 -6.82 3.94
C THR A 134 -23.15 -7.38 4.26
N GLN A 135 -22.24 -6.53 4.74
CA GLN A 135 -20.87 -6.93 4.99
C GLN A 135 -20.30 -6.32 6.27
N LEU A 136 -19.42 -7.06 6.94
CA LEU A 136 -18.69 -6.61 8.13
C LEU A 136 -17.18 -6.70 7.90
N HIS A 137 -16.47 -5.61 8.17
CA HIS A 137 -15.01 -5.57 8.17
C HIS A 137 -14.51 -5.36 9.60
N ILE A 138 -13.70 -6.28 10.14
CA ILE A 138 -13.25 -6.24 11.53
C ILE A 138 -11.75 -6.51 11.65
N ALA A 139 -11.05 -5.66 12.41
CA ALA A 139 -9.66 -5.89 12.78
C ALA A 139 -9.29 -5.06 14.01
N GLU A 140 -8.12 -5.35 14.59
CA GLU A 140 -7.46 -4.43 15.50
C GLU A 140 -6.74 -3.29 14.75
N THR A 141 -6.25 -2.30 15.49
CA THR A 141 -5.79 -1.00 14.95
C THR A 141 -4.74 -1.14 13.85
N GLU A 142 -3.74 -2.01 14.04
CA GLU A 142 -2.65 -2.21 13.09
C GLU A 142 -3.12 -2.67 11.70
N LYS A 143 -4.20 -3.46 11.64
CA LYS A 143 -4.72 -4.04 10.40
C LYS A 143 -6.08 -3.50 9.98
N TYR A 144 -6.62 -2.51 10.70
CA TYR A 144 -7.91 -1.89 10.37
C TYR A 144 -7.93 -1.24 8.98
N ALA A 145 -6.88 -0.50 8.61
CA ALA A 145 -6.77 0.08 7.25
C ALA A 145 -6.70 -1.01 6.16
N HIS A 146 -6.17 -2.20 6.49
CA HIS A 146 -5.99 -3.31 5.56
C HIS A 146 -7.33 -3.96 5.19
N VAL A 147 -8.18 -4.22 6.18
CA VAL A 147 -9.52 -4.74 5.94
C VAL A 147 -10.53 -3.68 5.49
N THR A 148 -10.16 -2.40 5.44
CA THR A 148 -11.07 -1.30 5.03
C THR A 148 -10.55 -0.58 3.79
N PHE A 149 -9.65 0.40 3.95
CA PHE A 149 -9.12 1.22 2.86
C PHE A 149 -8.48 0.37 1.75
N PHE A 150 -7.56 -0.53 2.07
CA PHE A 150 -6.87 -1.34 1.07
C PHE A 150 -7.77 -2.42 0.46
N PHE A 151 -8.57 -3.12 1.29
CA PHE A 151 -9.55 -4.11 0.82
C PHE A 151 -10.56 -3.51 -0.19
N ASN A 152 -10.97 -2.26 0.03
CA ASN A 152 -11.88 -1.52 -0.84
C ASN A 152 -11.18 -0.78 -2.01
N GLY A 153 -9.93 -1.14 -2.35
CA GLY A 153 -9.24 -0.56 -3.51
C GLY A 153 -8.74 0.87 -3.30
N GLY A 154 -8.41 1.24 -2.06
CA GLY A 154 -7.94 2.59 -1.71
C GLY A 154 -9.06 3.59 -1.41
N ARG A 155 -10.22 3.09 -0.94
CA ARG A 155 -11.39 3.91 -0.62
C ARG A 155 -11.61 4.04 0.89
N GLU A 156 -11.60 5.27 1.39
CA GLU A 156 -11.80 5.56 2.82
C GLU A 156 -13.26 5.37 3.26
N THR A 157 -14.21 5.90 2.48
CA THR A 157 -15.64 5.88 2.80
C THR A 157 -16.20 4.45 2.67
N PRO A 158 -16.86 3.90 3.71
CA PRO A 158 -17.55 2.61 3.61
C PRO A 158 -18.55 2.58 2.45
N TYR A 159 -18.77 1.41 1.86
CA TYR A 159 -19.88 1.20 0.94
C TYR A 159 -21.22 1.11 1.68
N ASP A 160 -22.33 1.20 0.94
CA ASP A 160 -23.64 0.92 1.51
C ASP A 160 -23.69 -0.52 2.07
N ASN A 161 -24.32 -0.69 3.23
CA ASN A 161 -24.38 -1.97 3.96
C ASN A 161 -23.02 -2.54 4.40
N GLU A 162 -21.96 -1.72 4.43
CA GLU A 162 -20.66 -2.05 5.01
C GLU A 162 -20.55 -1.50 6.44
N ASP A 163 -20.55 -2.41 7.43
CA ASP A 163 -20.23 -2.08 8.80
C ASP A 163 -18.75 -2.36 9.09
N ARG A 164 -18.18 -1.58 10.02
CA ARG A 164 -16.78 -1.71 10.44
C ARG A 164 -16.66 -1.79 11.95
N ILE A 165 -15.84 -2.72 12.43
CA ILE A 165 -15.50 -2.83 13.86
C ILE A 165 -13.98 -2.65 14.02
N LEU A 166 -13.60 -1.61 14.76
CA LEU A 166 -12.23 -1.36 15.18
C LEU A 166 -12.03 -1.86 16.62
N VAL A 167 -11.04 -2.71 16.82
CA VAL A 167 -10.54 -3.07 18.15
C VAL A 167 -9.24 -2.31 18.43
N PRO A 168 -9.10 -1.61 19.58
CA PRO A 168 -7.84 -0.97 19.93
C PRO A 168 -6.72 -2.00 20.10
N SER A 169 -5.61 -1.83 19.38
CA SER A 169 -4.38 -2.59 19.64
C SER A 169 -3.78 -2.19 20.99
N PRO A 170 -3.04 -3.07 21.68
CA PRO A 170 -2.47 -2.75 22.98
C PRO A 170 -1.39 -1.67 22.86
N LYS A 171 -1.32 -0.78 23.85
CA LYS A 171 -0.29 0.26 23.93
C LYS A 171 1.00 -0.30 24.52
N VAL A 172 1.78 -0.98 23.69
CA VAL A 172 3.11 -1.52 24.03
C VAL A 172 4.17 -0.95 23.09
N ALA A 173 5.44 -0.97 23.49
CA ALA A 173 6.53 -0.46 22.66
C ALA A 173 6.78 -1.34 21.43
N THR A 174 6.71 -2.65 21.63
CA THR A 174 6.80 -3.70 20.61
C THR A 174 5.87 -4.84 21.00
N TYR A 175 5.31 -5.54 20.02
CA TYR A 175 4.23 -6.50 20.25
C TYR A 175 4.70 -7.84 20.83
N ASP A 176 6.00 -8.12 20.87
CA ASP A 176 6.55 -9.25 21.63
C ASP A 176 6.25 -9.18 23.13
N LEU A 177 6.03 -7.97 23.67
CA LEU A 177 5.64 -7.74 25.06
C LEU A 177 4.20 -8.19 25.35
N LYS A 178 3.38 -8.31 24.31
CA LYS A 178 2.00 -8.79 24.40
C LYS A 178 1.60 -9.54 23.12
N PRO A 179 2.11 -10.76 22.90
CA PRO A 179 1.98 -11.47 21.62
C PRO A 179 0.53 -11.80 21.23
N GLU A 180 -0.37 -11.93 22.20
CA GLU A 180 -1.80 -12.12 21.96
C GLU A 180 -2.52 -10.87 21.45
N MET A 181 -1.84 -9.71 21.50
CA MET A 181 -2.33 -8.40 21.08
C MET A 181 -3.76 -8.12 21.57
N SER A 182 -4.69 -7.92 20.65
CA SER A 182 -6.12 -7.81 20.92
C SER A 182 -6.93 -8.91 20.21
N ALA A 183 -6.28 -10.03 19.84
CA ALA A 183 -6.92 -11.12 19.08
C ALA A 183 -8.16 -11.69 19.80
N TYR A 184 -8.10 -11.84 21.12
CA TYR A 184 -9.25 -12.34 21.89
C TYR A 184 -10.45 -11.37 21.85
N GLU A 185 -10.23 -10.06 21.91
CA GLU A 185 -11.31 -9.07 21.80
C GLU A 185 -11.88 -9.02 20.36
N VAL A 186 -11.01 -9.13 19.34
CA VAL A 186 -11.44 -9.26 17.94
C VAL A 186 -12.31 -10.51 17.78
N LYS A 187 -11.88 -11.65 18.32
CA LYS A 187 -12.63 -12.91 18.31
C LYS A 187 -13.99 -12.77 18.99
N ASP A 188 -14.05 -12.18 20.18
CA ASP A 188 -15.31 -12.07 20.94
C ASP A 188 -16.35 -11.23 20.16
N LYS A 189 -15.93 -10.09 19.60
CA LYS A 189 -16.81 -9.25 18.77
C LYS A 189 -17.20 -9.93 17.46
N LEU A 190 -16.29 -10.69 16.85
CA LEU A 190 -16.58 -11.44 15.63
C LEU A 190 -17.60 -12.56 15.90
N VAL A 191 -17.44 -13.34 16.96
CA VAL A 191 -18.39 -14.39 17.36
C VAL A 191 -19.77 -13.80 17.67
N GLU A 192 -19.82 -12.66 18.38
CA GLU A 192 -21.08 -11.92 18.59
C GLU A 192 -21.72 -11.52 17.27
N ALA A 193 -20.95 -10.90 16.36
CA ALA A 193 -21.44 -10.45 15.06
C ALA A 193 -21.96 -11.61 14.20
N ILE A 194 -21.25 -12.74 14.15
CA ILE A 194 -21.70 -13.96 13.44
C ILE A 194 -23.04 -14.43 14.01
N GLY A 195 -23.19 -14.45 15.33
CA GLY A 195 -24.42 -14.88 16.01
C GLY A 195 -25.64 -13.98 15.73
N THR A 196 -25.44 -12.74 15.28
CA THR A 196 -26.55 -11.88 14.85
C THR A 196 -27.17 -12.32 13.53
N GLN A 197 -26.44 -13.10 12.71
CA GLN A 197 -26.82 -13.49 11.34
C GLN A 197 -27.20 -12.30 10.46
N LYS A 198 -26.66 -11.10 10.77
CA LYS A 198 -26.95 -9.86 10.04
C LYS A 198 -26.23 -9.78 8.69
N TYR A 199 -25.05 -10.36 8.58
CA TYR A 199 -24.10 -10.09 7.49
C TYR A 199 -24.05 -11.24 6.47
N ASP A 200 -24.11 -10.95 5.17
CA ASP A 200 -23.86 -11.95 4.13
C ASP A 200 -22.36 -12.29 4.01
N PHE A 201 -21.49 -11.32 4.30
CA PHE A 201 -20.03 -11.46 4.22
C PHE A 201 -19.33 -10.84 5.43
N ILE A 202 -18.29 -11.50 5.92
CA ILE A 202 -17.46 -10.98 7.01
C ILE A 202 -15.99 -11.17 6.64
N VAL A 203 -15.20 -10.10 6.72
CA VAL A 203 -13.74 -10.13 6.63
C VAL A 203 -13.13 -9.77 7.97
N VAL A 204 -12.22 -10.62 8.45
CA VAL A 204 -11.44 -10.41 9.68
C VAL A 204 -9.95 -10.50 9.38
N ASN A 205 -9.17 -9.64 10.04
CA ASN A 205 -7.71 -9.79 10.08
C ASN A 205 -7.22 -9.95 11.52
N TYR A 206 -6.47 -11.03 11.75
CA TYR A 206 -5.67 -11.24 12.96
C TYR A 206 -4.24 -10.77 12.71
N ALA A 207 -3.85 -9.66 13.34
CA ALA A 207 -2.60 -8.97 13.04
C ALA A 207 -1.33 -9.69 13.55
N ASN A 208 -1.48 -10.60 14.51
CA ASN A 208 -0.36 -10.99 15.37
C ASN A 208 0.77 -11.70 14.65
N GLY A 209 0.46 -12.57 13.67
CA GLY A 209 1.48 -13.30 12.91
C GLY A 209 2.47 -12.37 12.20
N ASP A 210 2.01 -11.19 11.79
CA ASP A 210 2.83 -10.18 11.13
C ASP A 210 3.48 -9.22 12.14
N MET A 211 2.66 -8.60 12.99
CA MET A 211 3.13 -7.55 13.91
C MET A 211 4.12 -8.08 14.95
N VAL A 212 3.94 -9.31 15.41
CA VAL A 212 4.90 -9.98 16.30
C VAL A 212 6.04 -10.61 15.49
N GLY A 213 5.76 -11.06 14.26
CA GLY A 213 6.77 -11.53 13.30
C GLY A 213 7.90 -10.52 13.06
N HIS A 214 7.55 -9.24 12.91
CA HIS A 214 8.51 -8.13 12.77
C HIS A 214 9.47 -7.94 13.95
N THR A 215 9.23 -8.56 15.10
CA THR A 215 10.17 -8.52 16.23
C THR A 215 11.32 -9.52 16.07
N GLY A 216 11.14 -10.58 15.26
CA GLY A 216 12.09 -11.68 15.13
C GLY A 216 12.31 -12.50 16.40
N ILE A 217 11.49 -12.29 17.46
CA ILE A 217 11.59 -13.02 18.72
C ILE A 217 10.75 -14.28 18.63
N TYR A 218 11.39 -15.41 18.31
CA TYR A 218 10.72 -16.69 18.04
C TYR A 218 9.71 -17.11 19.12
N GLU A 219 10.08 -17.03 20.41
CA GLU A 219 9.18 -17.40 21.52
C GLU A 219 7.91 -16.52 21.59
N ALA A 220 8.02 -15.25 21.20
CA ALA A 220 6.88 -14.35 21.14
C ALA A 220 6.02 -14.68 19.91
N ILE A 221 6.64 -14.93 18.76
CA ILE A 221 5.96 -15.33 17.53
C ILE A 221 5.16 -16.63 17.75
N GLU A 222 5.74 -17.63 18.41
CA GLU A 222 5.04 -18.88 18.74
C GLU A 222 3.80 -18.61 19.60
N LYS A 223 3.91 -17.77 20.64
CA LYS A 223 2.76 -17.38 21.48
C LYS A 223 1.69 -16.64 20.69
N ALA A 224 2.08 -15.78 19.75
CA ALA A 224 1.16 -15.08 18.87
C ALA A 224 0.37 -16.05 17.98
N VAL A 225 1.05 -17.02 17.37
CA VAL A 225 0.43 -18.07 16.54
C VAL A 225 -0.52 -18.93 17.36
N VAL A 226 -0.13 -19.35 18.58
CA VAL A 226 -1.01 -20.12 19.48
C VAL A 226 -2.24 -19.31 19.90
N ALA A 227 -2.10 -18.00 20.16
CA ALA A 227 -3.24 -17.14 20.49
C ALA A 227 -4.22 -17.04 19.30
N ILE A 228 -3.69 -16.86 18.08
CA ILE A 228 -4.52 -16.83 16.86
C ILE A 228 -5.21 -18.17 16.63
N ASP A 229 -4.50 -19.31 16.76
CA ASP A 229 -5.09 -20.64 16.56
C ASP A 229 -6.33 -20.87 17.45
N ASN A 230 -6.23 -20.50 18.72
CA ASN A 230 -7.36 -20.56 19.65
C ASN A 230 -8.52 -19.64 19.22
N CYS A 231 -8.22 -18.43 18.75
CA CYS A 231 -9.23 -17.49 18.28
C CYS A 231 -9.92 -17.98 16.99
N VAL A 232 -9.13 -18.47 16.03
CA VAL A 232 -9.63 -19.02 14.76
C VAL A 232 -10.54 -20.21 15.02
N LYS A 233 -10.17 -21.11 15.94
CA LYS A 233 -11.04 -22.21 16.35
C LYS A 233 -12.43 -21.73 16.80
N ASP A 234 -12.49 -20.78 17.73
CA ASP A 234 -13.75 -20.26 18.25
C ASP A 234 -14.60 -19.60 17.15
N THR A 235 -13.97 -18.81 16.27
CA THR A 235 -14.67 -18.12 15.16
C THR A 235 -15.18 -19.10 14.11
N VAL A 236 -14.40 -20.12 13.76
CA VAL A 236 -14.79 -21.16 12.79
C VAL A 236 -15.95 -22.00 13.34
N GLU A 237 -15.92 -22.38 14.62
CA GLU A 237 -17.04 -23.12 15.21
C GLU A 237 -18.30 -22.24 15.31
N ALA A 238 -18.18 -20.95 15.61
CA ALA A 238 -19.31 -20.02 15.59
C ALA A 238 -19.88 -19.85 14.17
N ALA A 239 -19.01 -19.72 13.16
CA ALA A 239 -19.39 -19.63 11.74
C ALA A 239 -20.18 -20.88 11.31
N LYS A 240 -19.62 -22.07 11.55
CA LYS A 240 -20.27 -23.36 11.26
C LYS A 240 -21.63 -23.49 11.95
N ALA A 241 -21.73 -23.13 13.23
CA ALA A 241 -22.98 -23.20 13.99
C ALA A 241 -24.08 -22.26 13.44
N ASN A 242 -23.70 -21.23 12.68
CA ASN A 242 -24.61 -20.27 12.06
C ASN A 242 -24.72 -20.44 10.53
N GLY A 243 -24.21 -21.56 9.97
CA GLY A 243 -24.34 -21.87 8.55
C GLY A 243 -23.46 -21.04 7.61
N TYR A 244 -22.40 -20.41 8.13
CA TYR A 244 -21.38 -19.78 7.31
C TYR A 244 -20.34 -20.80 6.85
N GLU A 245 -19.82 -20.57 5.65
CA GLU A 245 -18.59 -21.20 5.19
C GLU A 245 -17.41 -20.26 5.43
N VAL A 246 -16.21 -20.82 5.61
CA VAL A 246 -15.02 -20.03 6.00
C VAL A 246 -13.87 -20.28 5.02
N ILE A 247 -13.21 -19.21 4.59
CA ILE A 247 -11.91 -19.26 3.95
C ILE A 247 -10.87 -18.75 4.95
N ILE A 248 -9.88 -19.59 5.28
CA ILE A 248 -8.72 -19.20 6.08
C ILE A 248 -7.53 -19.01 5.14
N ILE A 249 -6.96 -17.80 5.14
CA ILE A 249 -5.86 -17.37 4.28
C ILE A 249 -4.99 -16.33 4.98
N ALA A 250 -3.81 -16.04 4.43
CA ALA A 250 -2.95 -14.91 4.78
C ALA A 250 -2.70 -14.01 3.56
N ASP A 251 -2.39 -12.74 3.79
CA ASP A 251 -2.00 -11.77 2.75
C ASP A 251 -0.54 -11.94 2.30
N HIS A 252 0.32 -12.41 3.20
CA HIS A 252 1.71 -12.82 2.93
C HIS A 252 2.27 -13.66 4.08
N GLY A 253 3.51 -14.14 3.94
CA GLY A 253 4.26 -14.75 5.05
C GLY A 253 5.06 -13.74 5.87
N ASN A 254 5.40 -14.11 7.11
CA ASN A 254 6.31 -13.43 8.05
C ASN A 254 6.74 -14.42 9.16
N ALA A 255 5.83 -14.78 10.06
CA ALA A 255 6.07 -15.67 11.21
C ALA A 255 6.65 -17.05 10.84
N ASP A 256 6.41 -17.52 9.62
CA ASP A 256 6.92 -18.75 9.03
C ASP A 256 8.43 -18.72 8.72
N HIS A 257 9.07 -17.54 8.77
CA HIS A 257 10.49 -17.37 8.48
C HIS A 257 11.17 -16.42 9.50
N ALA A 258 11.04 -16.74 10.79
CA ALA A 258 11.53 -15.90 11.89
C ALA A 258 13.07 -15.82 12.07
N LEU A 259 13.85 -16.69 11.42
CA LEU A 259 15.30 -16.75 11.53
C LEU A 259 15.95 -16.78 10.13
N ASN A 260 17.05 -16.04 9.96
CA ASN A 260 17.91 -16.13 8.78
C ASN A 260 18.73 -17.43 8.79
N GLU A 261 19.37 -17.75 7.66
CA GLU A 261 20.25 -18.94 7.53
C GLU A 261 21.39 -18.97 8.56
N ASP A 262 21.87 -17.80 9.00
CA ASP A 262 22.92 -17.65 10.00
C ASP A 262 22.40 -17.69 11.46
N GLY A 263 21.09 -17.88 11.65
CA GLY A 263 20.42 -17.94 12.95
C GLY A 263 20.11 -16.57 13.56
N THR A 264 20.40 -15.46 12.87
CA THR A 264 19.97 -14.12 13.33
C THR A 264 18.46 -13.92 13.14
N PRO A 265 17.81 -13.08 13.95
CA PRO A 265 16.38 -12.78 13.78
C PRO A 265 16.08 -12.21 12.39
N ASN A 266 15.04 -12.76 11.75
CA ASN A 266 14.48 -12.20 10.52
C ASN A 266 13.20 -11.44 10.88
N THR A 267 13.15 -10.18 10.48
CA THR A 267 12.08 -9.23 10.80
C THR A 267 11.29 -8.81 9.56
N ALA A 268 11.56 -9.40 8.40
CA ALA A 268 10.92 -9.07 7.13
C ALA A 268 9.84 -10.11 6.75
N HIS A 269 8.97 -9.73 5.82
CA HIS A 269 8.04 -10.66 5.21
C HIS A 269 8.79 -11.77 4.44
N SER A 270 8.16 -12.93 4.30
CA SER A 270 8.68 -14.04 3.52
C SER A 270 8.05 -14.09 2.11
N LEU A 271 8.70 -14.81 1.19
CA LEU A 271 8.15 -15.14 -0.13
C LEU A 271 7.44 -16.50 -0.15
N ASN A 272 7.19 -17.08 1.03
CA ASN A 272 6.54 -18.38 1.12
C ASN A 272 5.07 -18.27 0.67
N PRO A 273 4.52 -19.31 0.05
CA PRO A 273 3.10 -19.33 -0.32
C PRO A 273 2.21 -19.29 0.93
N VAL A 274 1.06 -18.64 0.81
CA VAL A 274 0.04 -18.58 1.86
C VAL A 274 -0.97 -19.71 1.72
N PRO A 275 -1.57 -20.20 2.82
CA PRO A 275 -2.61 -21.21 2.74
C PRO A 275 -3.91 -20.62 2.15
N PHE A 276 -4.71 -21.48 1.51
CA PHE A 276 -6.13 -21.23 1.23
C PHE A 276 -6.89 -22.45 1.73
N VAL A 277 -7.53 -22.34 2.89
CA VAL A 277 -8.28 -23.44 3.50
C VAL A 277 -9.76 -23.11 3.46
N TYR A 278 -10.52 -23.93 2.74
CA TYR A 278 -11.97 -23.80 2.64
C TYR A 278 -12.65 -24.76 3.62
N VAL A 279 -13.36 -24.20 4.60
CA VAL A 279 -14.11 -24.92 5.62
C VAL A 279 -15.58 -24.93 5.23
N THR A 280 -16.07 -26.09 4.82
CA THR A 280 -17.44 -26.33 4.34
C THR A 280 -17.96 -27.69 4.81
N GLU A 281 -19.28 -27.85 4.86
CA GLU A 281 -19.93 -29.16 5.03
C GLU A 281 -19.86 -30.03 3.76
N ASN A 282 -19.61 -29.42 2.60
CA ASN A 282 -19.47 -30.13 1.33
C ASN A 282 -18.17 -30.95 1.31
N LYS A 283 -18.29 -32.25 1.58
CA LYS A 283 -17.16 -33.19 1.60
C LYS A 283 -16.52 -33.44 0.25
N ASP A 284 -17.20 -33.09 -0.83
CA ASP A 284 -16.69 -33.25 -2.20
C ASP A 284 -15.97 -32.00 -2.71
N ALA A 285 -16.05 -30.88 -1.97
CA ALA A 285 -15.39 -29.63 -2.33
C ALA A 285 -13.88 -29.81 -2.46
N LYS A 286 -13.31 -29.24 -3.53
CA LYS A 286 -11.86 -29.23 -3.74
C LYS A 286 -11.40 -27.80 -4.00
N VAL A 287 -10.20 -27.50 -3.51
CA VAL A 287 -9.53 -26.23 -3.75
C VAL A 287 -8.31 -26.45 -4.64
N GLU A 288 -8.08 -25.53 -5.58
CA GLU A 288 -6.87 -25.47 -6.40
C GLU A 288 -5.90 -24.39 -5.89
N ASN A 289 -4.62 -24.54 -6.23
CA ASN A 289 -3.64 -23.47 -6.02
C ASN A 289 -3.94 -22.26 -6.90
N GLY A 290 -3.64 -21.06 -6.41
CA GLY A 290 -3.89 -19.81 -7.12
C GLY A 290 -3.06 -18.64 -6.60
N VAL A 291 -3.56 -17.44 -6.83
CA VAL A 291 -3.00 -16.17 -6.34
C VAL A 291 -4.03 -15.41 -5.50
N LEU A 292 -3.62 -14.36 -4.79
CA LEU A 292 -4.55 -13.56 -3.95
C LEU A 292 -5.75 -12.99 -4.73
N ALA A 293 -5.58 -12.69 -6.02
CA ALA A 293 -6.67 -12.21 -6.88
C ALA A 293 -7.79 -13.25 -7.10
N ASP A 294 -7.55 -14.52 -6.78
CA ASP A 294 -8.51 -15.62 -6.94
C ASP A 294 -9.45 -15.77 -5.72
N VAL A 295 -9.16 -15.08 -4.61
CA VAL A 295 -9.94 -15.16 -3.36
C VAL A 295 -11.33 -14.56 -3.53
N ALA A 296 -11.42 -13.35 -4.09
CA ALA A 296 -12.71 -12.69 -4.29
C ALA A 296 -13.66 -13.48 -5.24
N PRO A 297 -13.21 -13.98 -6.40
CA PRO A 297 -13.97 -14.94 -7.22
C PRO A 297 -14.48 -16.16 -6.43
N SER A 298 -13.64 -16.75 -5.58
CA SER A 298 -14.01 -17.92 -4.78
C SER A 298 -15.07 -17.57 -3.71
N ILE A 299 -15.02 -16.37 -3.14
CA ILE A 299 -16.07 -15.88 -2.23
C ILE A 299 -17.39 -15.67 -2.99
N LEU A 300 -17.36 -15.13 -4.21
CA LEU A 300 -18.56 -14.99 -5.03
C LEU A 300 -19.17 -16.35 -5.40
N HIS A 301 -18.36 -17.38 -5.64
CA HIS A 301 -18.84 -18.76 -5.82
C HIS A 301 -19.64 -19.24 -4.61
N ILE A 302 -19.09 -19.09 -3.40
CA ILE A 302 -19.77 -19.47 -2.15
C ILE A 302 -21.11 -18.73 -2.00
N LEU A 303 -21.13 -17.44 -2.34
CA LEU A 303 -22.34 -16.61 -2.28
C LEU A 303 -23.33 -16.87 -3.43
N GLY A 304 -23.01 -17.75 -4.39
CA GLY A 304 -23.82 -18.02 -5.58
C GLY A 304 -23.96 -16.81 -6.51
N MET A 305 -22.97 -15.91 -6.51
CA MET A 305 -22.98 -14.66 -7.27
C MET A 305 -22.16 -14.79 -8.56
N ALA A 306 -22.61 -14.08 -9.61
CA ALA A 306 -21.83 -13.98 -10.84
C ALA A 306 -20.56 -13.17 -10.60
N GLN A 307 -19.44 -13.59 -11.19
CA GLN A 307 -18.19 -12.85 -11.17
C GLN A 307 -18.25 -11.69 -12.19
N PRO A 308 -17.96 -10.43 -11.79
CA PRO A 308 -17.91 -9.31 -12.72
C PRO A 308 -16.67 -9.36 -13.61
N SER A 309 -16.71 -8.70 -14.77
CA SER A 309 -15.62 -8.73 -15.76
C SER A 309 -14.29 -8.14 -15.26
N GLU A 310 -14.35 -7.23 -14.29
CA GLU A 310 -13.18 -6.56 -13.71
C GLU A 310 -12.40 -7.49 -12.76
N MET A 311 -13.06 -8.49 -12.15
CA MET A 311 -12.38 -9.53 -11.39
C MET A 311 -11.80 -10.54 -12.38
N THR A 312 -10.54 -10.41 -12.75
CA THR A 312 -9.88 -11.32 -13.71
C THR A 312 -9.26 -12.57 -13.07
N GLY A 313 -9.31 -12.67 -11.74
CA GLY A 313 -8.95 -13.90 -11.03
C GLY A 313 -9.90 -15.05 -11.35
N ARG A 314 -9.61 -16.23 -10.84
CA ARG A 314 -10.43 -17.43 -11.06
C ARG A 314 -10.92 -18.02 -9.75
N ASP A 315 -12.08 -18.65 -9.80
CA ASP A 315 -12.59 -19.44 -8.69
C ASP A 315 -11.71 -20.68 -8.43
N LEU A 316 -11.24 -20.80 -7.18
CA LEU A 316 -10.40 -21.90 -6.70
C LEU A 316 -11.21 -23.10 -6.24
N ILE A 317 -12.52 -22.97 -6.03
CA ILE A 317 -13.41 -24.04 -5.55
C ILE A 317 -13.96 -24.81 -6.77
N LYS A 318 -13.95 -26.15 -6.71
CA LYS A 318 -14.41 -27.06 -7.79
C LYS A 318 -15.56 -27.95 -7.36
#